data_AF-A0A640WJP0-F1
#
_entry.id   AF-A0A640WJP0-F1
#
_cell.length_a   1.000
_cell.length_b   1.000
_cell.length_c   1.000
_cell.angle_alpha   90.00
_cell.angle_beta   90.00
_cell.angle_gamma   90.00
#
_symmetry.space_group_name_H-M   'P 1'
#
loop_
_entity.id
_entity.type
_entity.pdbx_description
1 polymer ?
#
loop_
_entity_poly.entity_id
_entity_poly.type
_entity_poly.pdbx_seq_one_letter_code
_entity_poly.pdbx_strand_id
1 'polypeptide(L)'
;MAVSFMRPSAENHVTTVTVHEGVIPIVFVPGVMGSNLVNAQSDDTWRLDSQLSASPWLIKGAQARKRVLNPTQTVVDPEGDVSQDIARRYIDHRSGDTIPTDELLRERGWGEVANMSYGDFLVWLENQLNIEAKSAFSTLESNLTRHYIETRGLSEEEAQARAKRNAQTLGRFNFPVHACGYNWLQSNSDSAAALAQRVDEIIAGYRKARMACRQAILITHSMGGLVARYYSEVSGGNANLLGIVHGVMPTTGAAVFYRRMKSGTESQAFSLSSWATSQVLGTSSREMTAVLAQAPGPLQLVPTPEYGNGWLRIEKPGESALTLPTANDPYTDIYLERDHWWGMMDETLAMPELGLGAANRQRELDESWNSYLNIVLDTVRPFHMSMAGQFHPYTYLFYSDSDAHPSYGTVTWRGREASYGSDTLMSARMMDQYGDAG
;
A
#
# COMPACT_ATOMS: atom_id res chain seq x y z
N MET A 1 15.76 8.04 29.41
CA MET A 1 16.06 6.69 29.92
C MET A 1 15.75 6.63 31.40
N ALA A 2 14.84 5.74 31.81
CA ALA A 2 14.75 5.36 33.21
C ALA A 2 15.99 4.51 33.53
N VAL A 3 16.79 4.98 34.48
CA VAL A 3 18.00 4.29 34.93
C VAL A 3 17.70 3.70 36.30
N SER A 4 17.77 2.39 36.41
CA SER A 4 17.75 1.72 37.72
C SER A 4 19.18 1.51 38.21
N PHE A 5 19.41 1.79 39.49
CA PHE A 5 20.67 1.56 40.17
C PHE A 5 20.49 0.38 41.13
N MET A 6 20.95 -0.81 40.74
CA MET A 6 21.04 -1.93 41.69
C MET A 6 22.31 -1.76 42.52
N ARG A 7 22.16 -1.68 43.85
CA ARG A 7 23.28 -1.66 44.79
C ARG A 7 23.18 -2.85 45.76
N PRO A 8 24.08 -3.84 45.69
CA PRO A 8 24.43 -4.62 46.86
C PRO A 8 25.04 -3.66 47.90
N SER A 9 24.61 -3.72 49.16
CA SER A 9 25.04 -2.81 50.22
C SER A 9 26.55 -2.82 50.53
N ALA A 10 27.32 -3.71 49.90
CA ALA A 10 28.75 -3.91 50.11
C ALA A 10 29.64 -3.54 48.91
N GLU A 11 29.09 -3.15 47.75
CA GLU A 11 29.89 -2.85 46.55
C GLU A 11 29.69 -1.42 46.01
N ASN A 12 30.80 -0.75 45.69
CA ASN A 12 30.81 0.58 45.03
C ASN A 12 30.57 0.50 43.51
N HIS A 13 30.24 -0.68 42.96
CA HIS A 13 29.94 -0.84 41.54
C HIS A 13 28.49 -0.44 41.23
N VAL A 14 28.34 0.42 40.23
CA VAL A 14 27.05 0.88 39.73
C VAL A 14 26.81 0.29 38.35
N THR A 15 25.92 -0.70 38.26
CA THR A 15 25.45 -1.21 36.96
C THR A 15 24.22 -0.41 36.55
N THR A 16 24.34 0.34 35.45
CA THR A 16 23.21 1.02 34.82
C THR A 16 22.44 0.00 33.98
N VAL A 17 21.19 -0.25 34.32
CA VAL A 17 20.29 -1.07 33.48
C VAL A 17 19.27 -0.16 32.82
N THR A 18 19.13 -0.28 31.49
CA THR A 18 18.06 0.38 30.73
C THR A 18 16.76 -0.37 31.00
N VAL A 19 15.79 0.32 31.60
CA VAL A 19 14.45 -0.25 31.85
C VAL A 19 13.46 0.52 30.99
N HIS A 20 12.70 -0.20 30.17
CA HIS A 20 11.58 0.35 29.43
C HIS A 20 10.29 0.20 30.27
N GLU A 21 9.45 1.23 30.25
CA GLU A 21 8.16 1.25 30.96
C GLU A 21 7.09 0.39 30.27
N GLY A 22 7.28 0.08 28.99
CA GLY A 22 6.39 -0.76 28.21
C GLY A 22 6.83 -0.92 26.75
N VAL A 23 6.02 -1.64 26.00
CA VAL A 23 6.17 -1.88 24.56
C VAL A 23 5.03 -1.17 23.83
N ILE A 24 5.38 -0.44 22.78
CA ILE A 24 4.44 0.15 21.84
C ILE A 24 4.82 -0.41 20.46
N PRO A 25 4.20 -1.50 20.01
CA PRO A 25 4.51 -2.08 18.71
C PRO A 25 4.22 -1.08 17.60
N ILE A 26 5.13 -0.99 16.64
CA ILE A 26 4.89 -0.30 15.37
C ILE A 26 4.50 -1.36 14.36
N VAL A 27 3.36 -1.22 13.70
CA VAL A 27 2.92 -2.16 12.65
C VAL A 27 2.91 -1.41 11.32
N PHE A 28 3.85 -1.78 10.46
CA PHE A 28 3.93 -1.27 9.10
C PHE A 28 2.95 -1.99 8.17
N VAL A 29 2.16 -1.24 7.39
CA VAL A 29 1.19 -1.77 6.42
C VAL A 29 1.56 -1.26 5.02
N PRO A 30 1.91 -2.15 4.07
CA PRO A 30 2.42 -1.75 2.76
C PRO A 30 1.32 -1.20 1.83
N GLY A 31 1.74 -0.66 0.69
CA GLY A 31 0.83 -0.24 -0.38
C GLY A 31 0.28 -1.40 -1.21
N VAL A 32 -0.58 -1.07 -2.18
CA VAL A 32 -1.00 -2.01 -3.22
C VAL A 32 0.21 -2.59 -3.94
N MET A 33 0.19 -3.90 -4.19
CA MET A 33 1.31 -4.66 -4.77
C MET A 33 2.58 -4.68 -3.91
N GLY A 34 2.52 -4.17 -2.68
CA GLY A 34 3.63 -4.07 -1.75
C GLY A 34 3.81 -5.28 -0.82
N SER A 35 2.91 -6.26 -0.88
CA SER A 35 3.05 -7.54 -0.16
C SER A 35 3.48 -8.63 -1.13
N ASN A 36 4.33 -9.54 -0.66
CA ASN A 36 4.62 -10.77 -1.37
C ASN A 36 3.40 -11.69 -1.31
N LEU A 37 3.05 -12.32 -2.44
CA LEU A 37 1.91 -13.24 -2.54
C LEU A 37 2.35 -14.58 -3.15
N VAL A 38 1.65 -15.64 -2.77
CA VAL A 38 1.74 -16.96 -3.39
C VAL A 38 0.35 -17.42 -3.80
N ASN A 39 0.22 -17.97 -5.00
CA ASN A 39 -1.00 -18.63 -5.43
C ASN A 39 -1.03 -20.04 -4.82
N ALA A 40 -1.96 -20.28 -3.89
CA ALA A 40 -2.06 -21.52 -3.14
C ALA A 40 -2.45 -22.75 -4.00
N GLN A 41 -2.81 -22.56 -5.27
CA GLN A 41 -3.15 -23.64 -6.20
C GLN A 41 -2.01 -24.00 -7.17
N SER A 42 -1.12 -23.05 -7.48
CA SER A 42 -0.05 -23.26 -8.45
C SER A 42 1.37 -23.04 -7.93
N ASP A 43 1.52 -22.57 -6.68
CA ASP A 43 2.78 -22.15 -6.06
C ASP A 43 3.51 -21.02 -6.81
N ASP A 44 2.86 -20.40 -7.81
CA ASP A 44 3.39 -19.21 -8.49
C ASP A 44 3.41 -18.02 -7.51
N THR A 45 4.51 -17.28 -7.47
CA THR A 45 4.70 -16.17 -6.52
C THR A 45 4.77 -14.79 -7.18
N TRP A 46 4.22 -13.80 -6.48
CA TRP A 46 4.51 -12.38 -6.62
C TRP A 46 5.52 -12.00 -5.52
N ARG A 47 6.82 -11.98 -5.84
CA ARG A 47 7.88 -11.56 -4.90
C ARG A 47 8.68 -10.38 -5.44
N LEU A 48 8.73 -9.33 -4.65
CA LEU A 48 9.44 -8.08 -4.97
C LEU A 48 10.59 -7.86 -3.99
N ASP A 49 11.46 -8.86 -3.88
CA ASP A 49 12.67 -8.78 -3.06
C ASP A 49 13.78 -8.00 -3.77
N SER A 50 13.85 -8.13 -5.09
CA SER A 50 14.81 -7.42 -5.94
C SER A 50 14.31 -7.35 -7.39
N GLN A 51 15.06 -6.68 -8.26
CA GLN A 51 14.80 -6.70 -9.70
C GLN A 51 14.85 -8.12 -10.28
N LEU A 52 15.69 -9.01 -9.72
CA LEU A 52 15.80 -10.40 -10.16
C LEU A 52 14.55 -11.21 -9.79
N SER A 53 14.05 -11.08 -8.56
CA SER A 53 12.83 -11.78 -8.13
C SER A 53 11.59 -11.31 -8.92
N ALA A 54 11.60 -10.05 -9.37
CA ALA A 54 10.53 -9.48 -10.17
C ALA A 54 10.61 -9.88 -11.67
N SER A 55 11.78 -10.27 -12.17
CA SER A 55 12.02 -10.55 -13.59
C SER A 55 11.10 -11.60 -14.25
N PRO A 56 10.58 -12.65 -13.58
CA PRO A 56 9.64 -13.58 -14.20
C PRO A 56 8.34 -12.92 -14.69
N TRP A 57 7.95 -11.78 -14.11
CA TRP A 57 6.76 -11.04 -14.50
C TRP A 57 6.91 -10.31 -15.84
N LEU A 58 8.14 -10.05 -16.30
CA LEU A 58 8.42 -9.41 -17.58
C LEU A 58 7.94 -10.23 -18.78
N ILE A 59 7.90 -11.56 -18.66
CA ILE A 59 7.48 -12.48 -19.73
C ILE A 59 6.08 -13.07 -19.50
N LYS A 60 5.47 -12.85 -18.32
CA LYS A 60 4.10 -13.31 -18.04
C LYS A 60 3.11 -12.38 -18.74
N GLY A 61 2.44 -12.88 -19.78
CA GLY A 61 1.36 -12.15 -20.45
C GLY A 61 0.06 -12.10 -19.63
N ALA A 62 -0.94 -11.37 -20.14
CA ALA A 62 -2.20 -11.07 -19.45
C ALA A 62 -2.92 -12.29 -18.86
N GLN A 63 -3.07 -13.38 -19.63
CA GLN A 63 -3.73 -14.61 -19.15
C GLN A 63 -2.97 -15.26 -17.99
N ALA A 64 -1.64 -15.34 -18.08
CA ALA A 64 -0.81 -15.91 -17.02
C ALA A 64 -0.89 -15.05 -15.75
N ARG A 65 -0.83 -13.71 -15.89
CA ARG A 65 -0.98 -12.77 -14.78
C ARG A 65 -2.34 -12.91 -14.10
N LYS A 66 -3.44 -12.92 -14.86
CA LYS A 66 -4.80 -13.12 -14.33
C LYS A 66 -4.95 -14.42 -13.56
N ARG A 67 -4.36 -15.51 -14.06
CA ARG A 67 -4.39 -16.81 -13.39
C ARG A 67 -3.63 -16.79 -12.07
N VAL A 68 -2.40 -16.27 -12.07
CA VAL A 68 -1.56 -16.23 -10.86
C VAL A 68 -2.14 -15.25 -9.83
N LEU A 69 -2.46 -14.03 -10.26
CA LEU A 69 -2.99 -12.95 -9.42
C LEU A 69 -4.52 -13.02 -9.33
N ASN A 70 -5.01 -14.13 -8.77
CA ASN A 70 -6.43 -14.33 -8.48
C ASN A 70 -6.70 -14.02 -7.00
N PRO A 71 -7.61 -13.09 -6.67
CA PRO A 71 -7.86 -12.67 -5.29
C PRO A 71 -8.31 -13.79 -4.35
N THR A 72 -8.98 -14.83 -4.88
CA THR A 72 -9.52 -15.94 -4.08
C THR A 72 -8.54 -17.10 -3.91
N GLN A 73 -7.43 -17.09 -4.65
CA GLN A 73 -6.43 -18.17 -4.65
C GLN A 73 -5.06 -17.69 -4.15
N THR A 74 -4.87 -16.40 -3.97
CA THR A 74 -3.62 -15.82 -3.50
C THR A 74 -3.67 -15.56 -2.00
N VAL A 75 -2.57 -15.84 -1.33
CA VAL A 75 -2.36 -15.54 0.09
C VAL A 75 -1.03 -14.81 0.27
N VAL A 76 -0.84 -14.19 1.43
CA VAL A 76 0.44 -13.57 1.78
C VAL A 76 1.53 -14.62 1.83
N ASP A 77 2.67 -14.32 1.21
CA ASP A 77 3.86 -15.15 1.21
C ASP A 77 4.89 -14.59 2.21
N PRO A 78 5.14 -15.26 3.34
CA PRO A 78 6.06 -14.77 4.36
C PRO A 78 7.54 -15.07 4.06
N GLU A 79 7.83 -15.79 2.97
CA GLU A 79 9.16 -16.30 2.64
C GLU A 79 10.01 -15.30 1.82
N GLY A 80 9.59 -14.05 1.70
CA GLY A 80 10.39 -12.98 1.07
C GLY A 80 11.71 -12.72 1.80
N ASP A 81 12.59 -11.96 1.15
CA ASP A 81 13.87 -11.58 1.75
C ASP A 81 13.66 -10.57 2.88
N VAL A 82 14.59 -10.56 3.85
CA VAL A 82 14.57 -9.60 4.97
C VAL A 82 15.92 -8.91 5.09
N SER A 83 15.94 -7.57 5.05
CA SER A 83 17.15 -6.78 5.33
C SER A 83 17.55 -6.88 6.80
N GLN A 84 18.75 -7.39 7.08
CA GLN A 84 19.18 -7.77 8.45
C GLN A 84 20.00 -6.69 9.18
N ASP A 85 20.10 -5.48 8.61
CA ASP A 85 20.98 -4.40 9.08
C ASP A 85 20.40 -3.61 10.28
N ILE A 86 19.66 -4.30 11.16
CA ILE A 86 19.24 -3.73 12.44
C ILE A 86 20.43 -3.70 13.41
N ALA A 87 20.56 -2.59 14.15
CA ALA A 87 21.66 -2.37 15.08
C ALA A 87 21.51 -3.25 16.33
N ARG A 88 20.28 -3.38 16.82
CA ARG A 88 19.96 -4.08 18.07
C ARG A 88 19.93 -5.59 17.87
N ARG A 89 20.51 -6.32 18.83
CA ARG A 89 20.42 -7.79 18.92
C ARG A 89 19.51 -8.18 20.08
N TYR A 90 18.70 -9.20 19.85
CA TYR A 90 17.71 -9.68 20.81
C TYR A 90 18.17 -11.02 21.39
N ILE A 91 17.87 -11.25 22.67
CA ILE A 91 18.33 -12.41 23.42
C ILE A 91 17.10 -13.21 23.87
N ASP A 92 17.12 -14.52 23.67
CA ASP A 92 16.11 -15.41 24.23
C ASP A 92 16.29 -15.52 25.74
N HIS A 93 15.23 -15.21 26.49
CA HIS A 93 15.29 -15.18 27.95
C HIS A 93 15.44 -16.56 28.61
N ARG A 94 15.13 -17.66 27.90
CA ARG A 94 15.21 -19.03 28.42
C ARG A 94 16.57 -19.64 28.16
N SER A 95 17.07 -19.53 26.93
CA SER A 95 18.36 -20.10 26.55
C SER A 95 19.53 -19.16 26.83
N GLY A 96 19.30 -17.84 26.81
CA GLY A 96 20.34 -16.82 26.91
C GLY A 96 21.05 -16.57 25.57
N ASP A 97 20.65 -17.24 24.50
CA ASP A 97 21.27 -17.12 23.19
C ASP A 97 20.77 -15.87 22.45
N THR A 98 21.61 -15.38 21.53
CA THR A 98 21.17 -14.32 20.60
C THR A 98 20.22 -14.93 19.58
N ILE A 99 19.03 -14.34 19.46
CA ILE A 99 18.04 -14.73 18.45
C ILE A 99 18.61 -14.37 17.08
N PRO A 100 18.67 -15.33 16.12
CA PRO A 100 19.04 -15.05 14.74
C PRO A 100 18.19 -13.90 14.19
N THR A 101 18.85 -12.95 13.53
CA THR A 101 18.18 -11.71 13.12
C THR A 101 17.18 -11.95 12.00
N ASP A 102 17.47 -12.83 11.08
CA ASP A 102 16.54 -13.30 10.06
C ASP A 102 15.29 -13.94 10.67
N GLU A 103 15.45 -14.84 11.64
CA GLU A 103 14.34 -15.48 12.36
C GLU A 103 13.43 -14.43 13.02
N LEU A 104 14.03 -13.52 13.80
CA LEU A 104 13.30 -12.44 14.45
C LEU A 104 12.52 -11.56 13.47
N LEU A 105 13.15 -11.16 12.35
CA LEU A 105 12.53 -10.26 11.39
C LEU A 105 11.40 -10.96 10.61
N ARG A 106 11.55 -12.26 10.32
CA ARG A 106 10.48 -13.08 9.76
C ARG A 106 9.31 -13.26 10.72
N GLU A 107 9.57 -13.51 12.01
CA GLU A 107 8.52 -13.54 13.04
C GLU A 107 7.76 -12.22 13.16
N ARG A 108 8.45 -11.10 12.90
CA ARG A 108 7.85 -9.75 12.85
C ARG A 108 7.15 -9.45 11.53
N GLY A 109 7.05 -10.41 10.62
CA GLY A 109 6.35 -10.29 9.34
C GLY A 109 7.12 -9.55 8.24
N TRP A 110 8.43 -9.28 8.40
CA TRP A 110 9.18 -8.50 7.41
C TRP A 110 9.31 -9.20 6.05
N GLY A 111 9.29 -10.54 6.02
CA GLY A 111 9.30 -11.32 4.77
C GLY A 111 7.99 -11.26 3.99
N GLU A 112 6.92 -10.72 4.58
CA GLU A 112 5.60 -10.58 3.94
C GLU A 112 5.53 -9.38 2.98
N VAL A 113 6.48 -8.43 3.08
CA VAL A 113 6.47 -7.19 2.31
C VAL A 113 7.60 -7.15 1.29
N ALA A 114 7.41 -6.38 0.22
CA ALA A 114 8.38 -6.21 -0.85
C ALA A 114 9.71 -5.64 -0.32
N ASN A 115 10.74 -6.47 -0.15
CA ASN A 115 12.02 -6.05 0.42
C ASN A 115 12.68 -4.94 -0.41
N MET A 116 12.56 -4.98 -1.74
CA MET A 116 13.12 -3.94 -2.61
C MET A 116 12.51 -2.55 -2.39
N SER A 117 11.31 -2.47 -1.80
CA SER A 117 10.58 -1.22 -1.57
C SER A 117 10.61 -0.79 -0.11
N TYR A 118 10.57 -1.74 0.82
CA TYR A 118 10.36 -1.45 2.24
C TYR A 118 11.49 -1.94 3.15
N GLY A 119 12.39 -2.80 2.70
CA GLY A 119 13.45 -3.40 3.53
C GLY A 119 14.31 -2.34 4.24
N ASP A 120 14.91 -1.44 3.45
CA ASP A 120 15.75 -0.36 4.00
C ASP A 120 14.96 0.60 4.89
N PHE A 121 13.69 0.86 4.56
CA PHE A 121 12.80 1.69 5.36
C PHE A 121 12.51 1.06 6.72
N LEU A 122 12.23 -0.25 6.77
CA LEU A 122 11.99 -0.98 8.01
C LEU A 122 13.25 -1.02 8.88
N VAL A 123 14.42 -1.25 8.28
CA VAL A 123 15.72 -1.15 8.98
C VAL A 123 15.92 0.24 9.56
N TRP A 124 15.73 1.28 8.75
CA TRP A 124 15.84 2.66 9.21
C TRP A 124 14.88 2.94 10.37
N LEU A 125 13.62 2.50 10.26
CA LEU A 125 12.59 2.72 11.26
C LEU A 125 12.93 2.03 12.59
N GLU A 126 13.32 0.75 12.56
CA GLU A 126 13.73 0.01 13.77
C GLU A 126 14.93 0.70 14.44
N ASN A 127 15.93 1.10 13.66
CA ASN A 127 17.15 1.75 14.16
C ASN A 127 16.89 3.16 14.72
N GLN A 128 15.98 3.93 14.13
CA GLN A 128 15.61 5.26 14.63
C GLN A 128 14.73 5.19 15.88
N LEU A 129 13.89 4.15 16.00
CA LEU A 129 12.96 4.04 17.12
C LEU A 129 13.55 3.34 18.35
N ASN A 130 14.56 2.52 18.17
CA ASN A 130 15.16 1.71 19.23
C ASN A 130 16.64 2.09 19.46
N ILE A 131 16.90 3.39 19.66
CA ILE A 131 18.24 3.94 19.92
C ILE A 131 18.78 3.46 21.27
N GLU A 132 19.94 2.79 21.27
CA GLU A 132 20.60 2.34 22.50
C GLU A 132 21.70 3.31 23.01
N ALA A 133 22.39 3.99 22.09
CA ALA A 133 23.52 4.86 22.44
C ALA A 133 23.04 6.19 23.07
N LYS A 134 23.49 6.49 24.30
CA LYS A 134 23.14 7.76 24.97
C LYS A 134 23.51 8.99 24.15
N SER A 135 24.65 8.95 23.44
CA SER A 135 25.11 10.03 22.56
C SER A 135 24.22 10.25 21.34
N ALA A 136 23.48 9.24 20.89
CA ALA A 136 22.58 9.39 19.76
C ALA A 136 21.31 10.18 20.13
N PHE A 137 20.91 10.20 21.42
CA PHE A 137 19.77 11.01 21.88
C PHE A 137 20.04 12.52 21.77
N SER A 138 21.26 12.99 22.03
CA SER A 138 21.57 14.43 21.84
C SER A 138 21.51 14.85 20.38
N THR A 139 21.93 13.96 19.46
CA THR A 139 21.81 14.19 18.02
C THR A 139 20.36 14.22 17.59
N LEU A 140 19.55 13.28 18.09
CA LEU A 140 18.10 13.25 17.86
C LEU A 140 17.42 14.54 18.35
N GLU A 141 17.70 14.98 19.59
CA GLU A 141 17.15 16.22 20.14
C GLU A 141 17.50 17.44 19.28
N SER A 142 18.75 17.53 18.80
CA SER A 142 19.20 18.61 17.92
C SER A 142 18.47 18.59 16.57
N ASN A 143 18.34 17.40 15.96
CA ASN A 143 17.65 17.25 14.69
C ASN A 143 16.15 17.56 14.80
N LEU A 144 15.49 17.09 15.86
CA LEU A 144 14.08 17.39 16.14
C LEU A 144 13.86 18.88 16.40
N THR A 145 14.76 19.53 17.13
CA THR A 145 14.70 20.98 17.37
C THR A 145 14.71 21.73 16.04
N ARG A 146 15.68 21.43 15.17
CA ARG A 146 15.77 22.03 13.83
C ARG A 146 14.50 21.78 13.02
N HIS A 147 14.02 20.53 12.99
CA HIS A 147 12.79 20.18 12.29
C HIS A 147 11.58 20.97 12.80
N TYR A 148 11.41 21.13 14.11
CA TYR A 148 10.29 21.89 14.66
C TYR A 148 10.37 23.39 14.35
N ILE A 149 11.57 23.97 14.31
CA ILE A 149 11.75 25.36 13.87
C ILE A 149 11.38 25.48 12.38
N GLU A 150 11.99 24.67 11.53
CA GLU A 150 11.87 24.78 10.07
C GLU A 150 10.46 24.46 9.56
N THR A 151 9.80 23.45 10.14
CA THR A 151 8.52 22.94 9.62
C THR A 151 7.30 23.40 10.41
N ARG A 152 7.47 23.76 11.69
CA ARG A 152 6.35 24.17 12.57
C ARG A 152 6.46 25.63 13.02
N GLY A 153 7.56 26.33 12.70
CA GLY A 153 7.75 27.73 13.06
C GLY A 153 7.80 27.97 14.57
N LEU A 154 8.17 26.95 15.37
CA LEU A 154 8.31 27.11 16.81
C LEU A 154 9.51 28.01 17.14
N SER A 155 9.43 28.74 18.26
CA SER A 155 10.60 29.38 18.83
C SER A 155 11.66 28.35 19.22
N GLU A 156 12.92 28.75 19.31
CA GLU A 156 14.00 27.84 19.67
C GLU A 156 13.75 27.18 21.04
N GLU A 157 13.28 27.94 22.03
CA GLU A 157 12.97 27.42 23.36
C GLU A 157 11.85 26.36 23.33
N GLU A 158 10.75 26.63 22.63
CA GLU A 158 9.63 25.69 22.49
C GLU A 158 10.03 24.43 21.72
N ALA A 159 10.81 24.59 20.65
CA ALA A 159 11.33 23.51 19.82
C ALA A 159 12.26 22.59 20.64
N GLN A 160 13.21 23.16 21.37
CA GLN A 160 14.12 22.41 22.25
C GLN A 160 13.34 21.67 23.34
N ALA A 161 12.40 22.35 24.01
CA ALA A 161 11.58 21.74 25.05
C ALA A 161 10.75 20.56 24.51
N ARG A 162 10.17 20.71 23.31
CA ARG A 162 9.40 19.64 22.65
C ARG A 162 10.28 18.48 22.19
N ALA A 163 11.41 18.77 21.56
CA ALA A 163 12.39 17.77 21.11
C ALA A 163 12.88 16.91 22.27
N LYS A 164 13.27 17.55 23.39
CA LYS A 164 13.69 16.87 24.62
C LYS A 164 12.61 15.96 25.17
N ARG A 165 11.35 16.40 25.25
CA ARG A 165 10.23 15.56 25.72
C ARG A 165 10.02 14.33 24.83
N ASN A 166 10.15 14.48 23.52
CA ASN A 166 9.95 13.39 22.57
C ASN A 166 11.12 12.40 22.60
N ALA A 167 12.36 12.88 22.65
CA ALA A 167 13.55 12.02 22.82
C ALA A 167 13.50 11.24 24.15
N GLN A 168 13.05 11.88 25.23
CA GLN A 168 12.82 11.20 26.52
C GLN A 168 11.76 10.11 26.42
N THR A 169 10.66 10.37 25.72
CA THR A 169 9.59 9.38 25.49
C THR A 169 10.10 8.18 24.70
N LEU A 170 10.89 8.43 23.65
CA LEU A 170 11.51 7.38 22.86
C LEU A 170 12.38 6.47 23.72
N GLY A 171 13.19 7.04 24.62
CA GLY A 171 14.02 6.28 25.55
C GLY A 171 13.29 5.69 26.77
N ARG A 172 11.96 5.81 26.87
CA ARG A 172 11.14 5.20 27.94
C ARG A 172 10.41 3.94 27.48
N PHE A 173 10.09 3.82 26.21
CA PHE A 173 9.36 2.67 25.66
C PHE A 173 10.24 1.87 24.70
N ASN A 174 9.82 0.66 24.40
CA ASN A 174 10.39 -0.15 23.34
C ASN A 174 9.43 -0.14 22.14
N PHE A 175 9.95 0.06 20.92
CA PHE A 175 9.15 0.23 19.71
C PHE A 175 9.50 -0.83 18.66
N PRO A 176 9.25 -2.12 18.93
CA PRO A 176 9.56 -3.17 17.98
C PRO A 176 8.74 -2.95 16.70
N VAL A 177 9.43 -2.92 15.57
CA VAL A 177 8.83 -2.73 14.25
C VAL A 177 8.41 -4.09 13.68
N HIS A 178 7.11 -4.24 13.49
CA HIS A 178 6.46 -5.33 12.78
C HIS A 178 6.03 -4.85 11.39
N ALA A 179 5.84 -5.79 10.48
CA ALA A 179 5.16 -5.58 9.22
C ALA A 179 3.95 -6.51 9.12
N CYS A 180 2.92 -6.05 8.44
CA CYS A 180 1.72 -6.81 8.15
C CYS A 180 1.48 -6.73 6.65
N GLY A 181 1.99 -7.73 5.92
CA GLY A 181 1.57 -7.94 4.55
C GLY A 181 0.08 -8.31 4.51
N TYR A 182 -0.56 -8.00 3.40
CA TYR A 182 -1.94 -8.41 3.11
C TYR A 182 -2.08 -8.79 1.65
N ASN A 183 -3.08 -9.62 1.36
CA ASN A 183 -3.46 -9.89 -0.01
C ASN A 183 -4.04 -8.62 -0.64
N TRP A 184 -3.23 -7.91 -1.42
CA TRP A 184 -3.62 -6.63 -2.02
C TRP A 184 -4.61 -6.80 -3.18
N LEU A 185 -4.94 -8.02 -3.60
CA LEU A 185 -5.97 -8.32 -4.60
C LEU A 185 -7.38 -8.41 -3.99
N GLN A 186 -7.50 -8.91 -2.75
CA GLN A 186 -8.79 -9.03 -2.05
C GLN A 186 -9.28 -7.67 -1.55
N SER A 187 -10.53 -7.59 -1.06
CA SER A 187 -11.07 -6.32 -0.54
C SER A 187 -10.21 -5.78 0.60
N ASN A 188 -10.00 -4.47 0.63
CA ASN A 188 -9.32 -3.82 1.76
C ASN A 188 -10.11 -3.98 3.08
N SER A 189 -11.42 -4.25 3.03
CA SER A 189 -12.20 -4.63 4.23
C SER A 189 -11.73 -5.97 4.83
N ASP A 190 -11.44 -6.96 3.99
CA ASP A 190 -10.97 -8.28 4.44
C ASP A 190 -9.53 -8.18 4.92
N SER A 191 -8.70 -7.41 4.20
CA SER A 191 -7.34 -7.08 4.63
C SER A 191 -7.32 -6.31 5.97
N ALA A 192 -8.33 -5.48 6.23
CA ALA A 192 -8.47 -4.78 7.51
C ALA A 192 -8.84 -5.72 8.65
N ALA A 193 -9.66 -6.74 8.39
CA ALA A 193 -9.95 -7.80 9.36
C ALA A 193 -8.68 -8.62 9.69
N ALA A 194 -7.87 -8.95 8.69
CA ALA A 194 -6.58 -9.62 8.90
C ALA A 194 -5.60 -8.73 9.70
N LEU A 195 -5.53 -7.43 9.38
CA LEU A 195 -4.74 -6.46 10.14
C LEU A 195 -5.20 -6.36 11.60
N ALA A 196 -6.51 -6.34 11.85
CA ALA A 196 -7.07 -6.34 13.20
C ALA A 196 -6.58 -7.53 14.02
N GLN A 197 -6.69 -8.74 13.44
CA GLN A 197 -6.22 -9.97 14.05
C GLN A 197 -4.70 -9.91 14.32
N ARG A 198 -3.89 -9.47 13.35
CA ARG A 198 -2.44 -9.35 13.53
C ARG A 198 -2.07 -8.40 14.65
N VAL A 199 -2.75 -7.24 14.76
CA VAL A 199 -2.52 -6.28 15.85
C VAL A 199 -2.86 -6.89 17.20
N ASP A 200 -3.98 -7.60 17.31
CA ASP A 200 -4.38 -8.29 18.54
C ASP A 200 -3.36 -9.36 18.94
N GLU A 201 -2.89 -10.17 17.99
CA GLU A 201 -1.88 -11.20 18.21
C GLU A 201 -0.54 -10.61 18.68
N ILE A 202 -0.07 -9.52 18.06
CA ILE A 202 1.16 -8.82 18.45
C ILE A 202 1.03 -8.30 19.89
N ILE A 203 -0.07 -7.61 20.21
CA ILE A 203 -0.31 -7.07 21.56
C ILE A 203 -0.38 -8.20 22.58
N ALA A 204 -1.11 -9.28 22.27
CA ALA A 204 -1.24 -10.45 23.13
C ALA A 204 0.10 -11.16 23.34
N GLY A 205 0.93 -11.27 22.30
CA GLY A 205 2.27 -11.85 22.35
C GLY A 205 3.16 -11.14 23.37
N TYR A 206 3.23 -9.81 23.31
CA TYR A 206 3.99 -9.02 24.28
C TYR A 206 3.43 -9.12 25.71
N ARG A 207 2.10 -9.15 25.87
CA ARG A 207 1.47 -9.36 27.19
C ARG A 207 1.80 -10.75 27.75
N LYS A 208 1.81 -11.79 26.92
CA LYS A 208 2.19 -13.16 27.29
C LYS A 208 3.66 -13.23 27.72
N ALA A 209 4.53 -12.43 27.10
CA ALA A 209 5.92 -12.22 27.51
C ALA A 209 6.06 -11.32 28.76
N ARG A 210 4.97 -11.00 29.47
CA ARG A 210 4.92 -10.17 30.69
C ARG A 210 5.37 -8.72 30.48
N MET A 211 5.31 -8.23 29.24
CA MET A 211 5.61 -6.84 28.92
C MET A 211 4.33 -5.99 29.00
N ALA A 212 4.44 -4.75 29.49
CA ALA A 212 3.34 -3.80 29.47
C ALA A 212 3.09 -3.31 28.03
N CYS A 213 2.12 -3.91 27.35
CA CYS A 213 1.72 -3.56 25.98
C CYS A 213 0.21 -3.35 25.93
N ARG A 214 -0.26 -2.15 25.58
CA ARG A 214 -1.69 -1.82 25.57
C ARG A 214 -2.25 -1.64 24.17
N GLN A 215 -1.52 -0.93 23.33
CA GLN A 215 -1.95 -0.44 22.02
C GLN A 215 -0.73 -0.42 21.09
N ALA A 216 -0.99 -0.39 19.78
CA ALA A 216 0.02 -0.27 18.73
C ALA A 216 -0.05 1.11 18.03
N ILE A 217 0.98 1.44 17.26
CA ILE A 217 0.95 2.53 16.28
C ILE A 217 1.00 1.91 14.90
N LEU A 218 0.13 2.36 14.00
CA LEU A 218 0.20 1.94 12.59
C LEU A 218 1.04 2.95 11.79
N ILE A 219 1.88 2.45 10.90
CA ILE A 219 2.53 3.25 9.86
C ILE A 219 2.17 2.63 8.53
N THR A 220 1.60 3.40 7.62
CA THR A 220 1.05 2.85 6.37
C THR A 220 1.65 3.52 5.16
N HIS A 221 1.82 2.77 4.08
CA HIS A 221 2.16 3.31 2.78
C HIS A 221 1.00 3.14 1.80
N SER A 222 0.69 4.17 1.01
CA SER A 222 -0.29 4.13 -0.08
C SER A 222 -1.64 3.49 0.34
N MET A 223 -2.14 2.49 -0.38
CA MET A 223 -3.42 1.82 -0.08
C MET A 223 -3.44 1.06 1.26
N GLY A 224 -2.28 0.77 1.88
CA GLY A 224 -2.25 0.29 3.26
C GLY A 224 -2.90 1.26 4.25
N GLY A 225 -2.94 2.55 3.89
CA GLY A 225 -3.69 3.55 4.64
C GLY A 225 -5.21 3.34 4.59
N LEU A 226 -5.75 2.86 3.46
CA LEU A 226 -7.17 2.53 3.35
C LEU A 226 -7.52 1.29 4.19
N VAL A 227 -6.63 0.28 4.21
CA VAL A 227 -6.75 -0.89 5.10
C VAL A 227 -6.77 -0.46 6.58
N ALA A 228 -5.81 0.38 6.98
CA ALA A 228 -5.72 0.86 8.36
C ALA A 228 -6.91 1.76 8.77
N ARG A 229 -7.39 2.63 7.87
CA ARG A 229 -8.60 3.44 8.11
C ARG A 229 -9.83 2.57 8.28
N TYR A 230 -9.98 1.53 7.47
CA TYR A 230 -11.13 0.64 7.59
C TYR A 230 -11.08 -0.11 8.92
N TYR A 231 -9.89 -0.60 9.30
CA TYR A 231 -9.68 -1.23 10.59
C TYR A 231 -10.05 -0.29 11.74
N SER A 232 -9.53 0.94 11.75
CA SER A 232 -9.78 1.87 12.85
C SER A 232 -11.24 2.31 12.91
N GLU A 233 -11.80 2.77 11.79
CA GLU A 233 -13.09 3.48 11.76
C GLU A 233 -14.29 2.56 11.63
N VAL A 234 -14.15 1.42 10.95
CA VAL A 234 -15.27 0.52 10.65
C VAL A 234 -15.19 -0.77 11.48
N SER A 235 -14.00 -1.36 11.60
CA SER A 235 -13.81 -2.63 12.34
C SER A 235 -13.58 -2.45 13.85
N GLY A 236 -13.70 -1.23 14.38
CA GLY A 236 -13.57 -0.96 15.82
C GLY A 236 -12.14 -0.94 16.36
N GLY A 237 -11.13 -0.83 15.48
CA GLY A 237 -9.71 -0.88 15.85
C GLY A 237 -9.19 0.28 16.70
N ASN A 238 -9.94 1.39 16.80
CA ASN A 238 -9.57 2.58 17.58
C ASN A 238 -9.10 2.24 19.02
N ALA A 239 -9.72 1.26 19.69
CA ALA A 239 -9.34 0.88 21.05
C ALA A 239 -7.92 0.29 21.16
N ASN A 240 -7.43 -0.32 20.07
CA ASN A 240 -6.14 -0.99 20.01
C ASN A 240 -5.01 -0.08 19.48
N LEU A 241 -5.32 1.14 19.05
CA LEU A 241 -4.38 2.03 18.38
C LEU A 241 -4.12 3.31 19.16
N LEU A 242 -2.84 3.68 19.30
CA LEU A 242 -2.43 4.99 19.84
C LEU A 242 -2.50 6.09 18.78
N GLY A 243 -2.32 5.72 17.51
CA GLY A 243 -2.29 6.65 16.39
C GLY A 243 -1.89 5.95 15.09
N ILE A 244 -2.10 6.66 13.99
CA ILE A 244 -1.81 6.17 12.65
C ILE A 244 -1.02 7.23 11.89
N VAL A 245 0.07 6.79 11.24
CA VAL A 245 0.84 7.60 10.31
C VAL A 245 0.59 7.11 8.90
N HIS A 246 0.01 7.95 8.05
CA HIS A 246 -0.25 7.66 6.64
C HIS A 246 0.77 8.36 5.74
N GLY A 247 1.57 7.57 5.01
CA GLY A 247 2.40 8.04 3.91
C GLY A 247 1.70 7.83 2.57
N VAL A 248 1.51 8.92 1.81
CA VAL A 248 0.98 8.94 0.42
C VAL A 248 -0.31 8.13 0.23
N MET A 249 -1.19 8.11 1.23
CA MET A 249 -2.46 7.39 1.15
C MET A 249 -3.39 8.06 0.11
N PRO A 250 -3.94 7.30 -0.86
CA PRO A 250 -4.88 7.82 -1.86
C PRO A 250 -6.28 7.95 -1.23
N THR A 251 -6.43 8.91 -0.32
CA THR A 251 -7.60 9.10 0.56
C THR A 251 -8.94 9.03 -0.16
N THR A 252 -9.03 9.69 -1.32
CA THR A 252 -10.25 9.80 -2.14
C THR A 252 -10.11 9.07 -3.48
N GLY A 253 -9.13 8.18 -3.63
CA GLY A 253 -8.82 7.46 -4.86
C GLY A 253 -7.83 8.20 -5.77
N ALA A 254 -7.56 7.64 -6.96
CA ALA A 254 -6.59 8.17 -7.90
C ALA A 254 -7.01 7.93 -9.37
N ALA A 255 -7.17 9.00 -10.17
CA ALA A 255 -7.58 8.90 -11.56
C ALA A 255 -6.56 8.18 -12.47
N VAL A 256 -5.29 8.05 -12.04
CA VAL A 256 -4.29 7.20 -12.71
C VAL A 256 -4.75 5.74 -12.84
N PHE A 257 -5.59 5.25 -11.94
CA PHE A 257 -6.11 3.87 -12.00
C PHE A 257 -6.92 3.64 -13.29
N TYR A 258 -7.80 4.59 -13.63
CA TYR A 258 -8.55 4.56 -14.89
C TYR A 258 -7.59 4.53 -16.10
N ARG A 259 -6.57 5.39 -16.11
CA ARG A 259 -5.57 5.43 -17.19
C ARG A 259 -4.83 4.11 -17.32
N ARG A 260 -4.50 3.44 -16.21
CA ARG A 260 -3.81 2.14 -16.22
C ARG A 260 -4.68 1.02 -16.78
N MET A 261 -5.98 1.02 -16.48
CA MET A 261 -6.91 0.07 -17.12
C MET A 261 -7.00 0.32 -18.62
N LYS A 262 -7.13 1.58 -19.06
CA LYS A 262 -7.30 1.91 -20.49
C LYS A 262 -6.01 1.88 -21.31
N SER A 263 -4.84 2.07 -20.72
CA SER A 263 -3.60 2.31 -21.47
C SER A 263 -2.34 1.63 -20.89
N GLY A 264 -2.47 0.74 -19.90
CA GLY A 264 -1.32 0.07 -19.26
C GLY A 264 -0.53 0.99 -18.32
N THR A 265 0.60 0.55 -17.77
CA THR A 265 1.45 1.38 -16.88
C THR A 265 2.30 2.38 -17.68
N GLU A 266 2.65 3.51 -17.08
CA GLU A 266 3.40 4.58 -17.73
C GLU A 266 4.84 4.13 -18.05
N SER A 267 5.30 4.30 -19.29
CA SER A 267 6.69 3.97 -19.67
C SER A 267 7.74 4.97 -19.16
N GLN A 268 7.33 6.11 -18.59
CA GLN A 268 8.23 7.22 -18.18
C GLN A 268 7.95 7.83 -16.79
N ALA A 269 7.32 7.12 -15.84
CA ALA A 269 6.96 7.73 -14.55
C ALA A 269 7.82 7.20 -13.36
N PHE A 270 8.68 8.10 -12.83
CA PHE A 270 9.25 8.18 -11.46
C PHE A 270 10.58 7.46 -11.09
N SER A 271 11.74 7.95 -11.55
CA SER A 271 13.10 7.79 -10.96
C SER A 271 13.67 6.37 -10.79
N LEU A 272 14.95 6.18 -11.16
CA LEU A 272 15.89 5.01 -11.19
C LEU A 272 15.43 3.57 -10.85
N SER A 273 14.47 3.34 -9.95
CA SER A 273 13.65 2.12 -9.77
C SER A 273 12.51 1.97 -10.79
N SER A 274 12.23 3.03 -11.56
CA SER A 274 11.17 3.24 -12.57
C SER A 274 10.82 2.09 -13.50
N TRP A 275 11.87 1.59 -14.16
CA TRP A 275 11.74 0.77 -15.36
C TRP A 275 11.39 -0.68 -15.02
N ALA A 276 11.92 -1.21 -13.92
CA ALA A 276 11.64 -2.57 -13.47
C ALA A 276 10.23 -2.68 -12.87
N THR A 277 9.80 -1.70 -12.05
CA THR A 277 8.47 -1.74 -11.44
C THR A 277 7.36 -1.55 -12.48
N SER A 278 7.46 -0.59 -13.40
CA SER A 278 6.40 -0.37 -14.42
C SER A 278 6.15 -1.57 -15.35
N GLN A 279 7.21 -2.31 -15.70
CA GLN A 279 7.11 -3.50 -16.54
C GLN A 279 6.57 -4.73 -15.79
N VAL A 280 6.86 -4.82 -14.49
CA VAL A 280 6.41 -5.90 -13.61
C VAL A 280 4.92 -5.77 -13.25
N LEU A 281 4.37 -4.55 -13.18
CA LEU A 281 2.95 -4.32 -12.88
C LEU A 281 2.02 -4.64 -14.06
N GLY A 282 2.46 -4.35 -15.28
CA GLY A 282 1.73 -4.60 -16.52
C GLY A 282 1.92 -3.43 -17.47
N THR A 283 2.52 -3.68 -18.62
CA THR A 283 2.92 -2.66 -19.59
C THR A 283 1.76 -2.23 -20.48
N SER A 284 0.76 -3.11 -20.63
CA SER A 284 -0.38 -2.91 -21.52
C SER A 284 -1.70 -2.84 -20.74
N SER A 285 -2.70 -2.21 -21.37
CA SER A 285 -4.09 -2.20 -20.88
C SER A 285 -4.65 -3.61 -20.72
N ARG A 286 -4.25 -4.54 -21.60
CA ARG A 286 -4.63 -5.96 -21.55
C ARG A 286 -4.08 -6.66 -20.31
N GLU A 287 -2.81 -6.45 -19.95
CA GLU A 287 -2.21 -7.04 -18.75
C GLU A 287 -2.81 -6.47 -17.47
N MET A 288 -3.00 -5.15 -17.42
CA MET A 288 -3.57 -4.48 -16.26
C MET A 288 -5.04 -4.85 -16.06
N THR A 289 -5.86 -4.71 -17.10
CA THR A 289 -7.31 -4.94 -17.00
C THR A 289 -7.63 -6.39 -16.67
N ALA A 290 -6.88 -7.36 -17.21
CA ALA A 290 -7.06 -8.77 -16.89
C ALA A 290 -6.93 -9.10 -15.39
N VAL A 291 -6.04 -8.42 -14.67
CA VAL A 291 -5.85 -8.60 -13.23
C VAL A 291 -6.78 -7.68 -12.43
N LEU A 292 -6.81 -6.39 -12.76
CA LEU A 292 -7.51 -5.38 -11.96
C LEU A 292 -9.03 -5.55 -12.00
N ALA A 293 -9.61 -5.98 -13.13
CA ALA A 293 -11.06 -6.11 -13.25
C ALA A 293 -11.65 -7.20 -12.34
N GLN A 294 -10.86 -8.18 -11.90
CA GLN A 294 -11.30 -9.21 -10.95
C GLN A 294 -10.89 -8.91 -9.49
N ALA A 295 -10.12 -7.86 -9.24
CA ALA A 295 -9.47 -7.62 -7.96
C ALA A 295 -10.15 -6.47 -7.18
N PRO A 296 -10.98 -6.74 -6.16
CA PRO A 296 -11.64 -5.70 -5.37
C PRO A 296 -10.67 -4.73 -4.67
N GLY A 297 -9.53 -5.23 -4.17
CA GLY A 297 -8.54 -4.42 -3.47
C GLY A 297 -8.05 -3.25 -4.31
N PRO A 298 -7.46 -3.48 -5.50
CA PRO A 298 -7.05 -2.40 -6.39
C PRO A 298 -8.23 -1.58 -6.92
N LEU A 299 -9.40 -2.17 -7.16
CA LEU A 299 -10.59 -1.41 -7.59
C LEU A 299 -11.05 -0.39 -6.54
N GLN A 300 -10.75 -0.57 -5.26
CA GLN A 300 -10.97 0.45 -4.22
C GLN A 300 -9.97 1.62 -4.28
N LEU A 301 -9.09 1.68 -5.29
CA LEU A 301 -8.25 2.85 -5.61
C LEU A 301 -8.96 3.85 -6.53
N VAL A 302 -10.08 3.49 -7.15
CA VAL A 302 -10.77 4.38 -8.08
C VAL A 302 -11.26 5.65 -7.37
N PRO A 303 -11.29 6.81 -8.05
CA PRO A 303 -11.86 8.03 -7.49
C PRO A 303 -13.23 7.83 -6.79
N THR A 304 -13.32 8.31 -5.56
CA THR A 304 -14.58 8.33 -4.80
C THR A 304 -15.43 9.54 -5.22
N PRO A 305 -16.71 9.62 -4.81
CA PRO A 305 -17.48 10.86 -4.91
C PRO A 305 -16.77 12.09 -4.33
N GLU A 306 -15.97 11.93 -3.26
CA GLU A 306 -15.19 13.01 -2.62
C GLU A 306 -14.00 13.49 -3.48
N TYR A 307 -13.58 12.70 -4.48
CA TYR A 307 -12.56 13.14 -5.45
C TYR A 307 -13.05 14.31 -6.31
N GLY A 308 -14.37 14.43 -6.47
CA GLY A 308 -15.02 15.51 -7.19
C GLY A 308 -15.33 15.20 -8.66
N ASN A 309 -15.92 16.19 -9.33
CA ASN A 309 -16.38 16.10 -10.71
C ASN A 309 -15.29 16.45 -11.73
N GLY A 310 -15.48 15.99 -12.97
CA GLY A 310 -14.71 16.44 -14.14
C GLY A 310 -13.27 15.95 -14.23
N TRP A 311 -12.86 14.96 -13.42
CA TRP A 311 -11.51 14.40 -13.50
C TRP A 311 -11.28 13.54 -14.75
N LEU A 312 -12.35 13.03 -15.39
CA LEU A 312 -12.29 12.42 -16.72
C LEU A 312 -12.86 13.39 -17.75
N ARG A 313 -12.06 13.75 -18.77
CA ARG A 313 -12.44 14.73 -19.79
C ARG A 313 -12.32 14.11 -21.18
N ILE A 314 -13.31 14.35 -22.02
CA ILE A 314 -13.32 13.93 -23.42
C ILE A 314 -13.50 15.19 -24.26
N GLU A 315 -12.42 15.60 -24.92
CA GLU A 315 -12.35 16.80 -25.74
C GLU A 315 -12.38 16.39 -27.21
N LYS A 316 -13.33 16.94 -27.97
CA LYS A 316 -13.42 16.80 -29.43
C LYS A 316 -13.32 18.19 -30.07
N PRO A 317 -12.63 18.33 -31.22
CA PRO A 317 -12.59 19.60 -31.93
C PRO A 317 -13.99 20.10 -32.29
N GLY A 318 -14.29 21.37 -32.00
CA GLY A 318 -15.56 22.00 -32.35
C GLY A 318 -16.76 21.63 -31.47
N GLU A 319 -16.60 20.74 -30.49
CA GLU A 319 -17.65 20.36 -29.53
C GLU A 319 -17.30 20.81 -28.11
N SER A 320 -18.32 20.93 -27.25
CA SER A 320 -18.09 21.12 -25.82
C SER A 320 -17.48 19.85 -25.22
N ALA A 321 -16.48 20.00 -24.34
CA ALA A 321 -15.87 18.88 -23.68
C ALA A 321 -16.87 18.15 -22.77
N LEU A 322 -16.96 16.82 -22.89
CA LEU A 322 -17.66 15.99 -21.92
C LEU A 322 -16.76 15.84 -20.68
N THR A 323 -17.28 16.17 -19.51
CA THR A 323 -16.57 16.12 -18.23
C THR A 323 -17.30 15.21 -17.26
N LEU A 324 -16.62 14.19 -16.74
CA LEU A 324 -17.19 13.15 -15.88
C LEU A 324 -16.36 13.02 -14.58
N PRO A 325 -16.98 12.63 -13.45
CA PRO A 325 -18.42 12.51 -13.26
C PRO A 325 -19.09 13.89 -13.29
N THR A 326 -20.41 13.90 -13.52
CA THR A 326 -21.23 15.13 -13.60
C THR A 326 -21.96 15.45 -12.30
N ALA A 327 -22.31 14.42 -11.52
CA ALA A 327 -23.15 14.54 -10.33
C ALA A 327 -22.53 13.86 -9.09
N ASN A 328 -21.20 13.86 -8.98
CA ASN A 328 -20.43 13.14 -7.96
C ASN A 328 -20.72 11.62 -7.95
N ASP A 329 -21.12 11.05 -9.08
CA ASP A 329 -21.36 9.62 -9.24
C ASP A 329 -20.42 8.99 -10.28
N PRO A 330 -19.14 8.78 -9.91
CA PRO A 330 -18.20 8.12 -10.81
C PRO A 330 -18.52 6.64 -11.05
N TYR A 331 -19.37 6.03 -10.23
CA TYR A 331 -19.76 4.63 -10.39
C TYR A 331 -20.59 4.46 -11.65
N THR A 332 -21.67 5.22 -11.79
CA THR A 332 -22.52 5.16 -12.98
C THR A 332 -21.87 5.84 -14.17
N ASP A 333 -21.28 7.02 -13.99
CA ASP A 333 -20.75 7.82 -15.11
C ASP A 333 -19.50 7.21 -15.78
N ILE A 334 -18.75 6.36 -15.06
CA ILE A 334 -17.41 5.91 -15.51
C ILE A 334 -17.17 4.41 -15.24
N TYR A 335 -17.39 3.93 -14.01
CA TYR A 335 -16.95 2.57 -13.65
C TYR A 335 -17.86 1.48 -14.19
N LEU A 336 -19.17 1.74 -14.22
CA LEU A 336 -20.21 0.84 -14.71
C LEU A 336 -20.77 1.29 -16.06
N GLU A 337 -20.17 2.30 -16.68
CA GLU A 337 -20.45 2.69 -18.06
C GLU A 337 -19.95 1.59 -19.00
N ARG A 338 -20.88 0.90 -19.67
CA ARG A 338 -20.61 -0.25 -20.54
C ARG A 338 -20.73 0.06 -22.03
N ASP A 339 -21.61 1.00 -22.37
CA ASP A 339 -22.02 1.23 -23.76
C ASP A 339 -21.04 2.16 -24.48
N HIS A 340 -20.36 3.02 -23.72
CA HIS A 340 -19.42 3.98 -24.26
C HIS A 340 -17.96 3.54 -24.11
N TRP A 341 -17.14 3.84 -25.12
CA TRP A 341 -15.73 3.44 -25.17
C TRP A 341 -14.86 4.01 -24.04
N TRP A 342 -15.30 5.10 -23.41
CA TRP A 342 -14.63 5.70 -22.25
C TRP A 342 -14.98 5.01 -20.93
N GLY A 343 -15.92 4.05 -20.91
CA GLY A 343 -16.14 3.18 -19.76
C GLY A 343 -14.84 2.55 -19.27
N MET A 344 -14.70 2.41 -17.94
CA MET A 344 -13.45 1.99 -17.33
C MET A 344 -13.06 0.54 -17.69
N MET A 345 -14.01 -0.39 -17.58
CA MET A 345 -13.78 -1.81 -17.82
C MET A 345 -14.09 -2.17 -19.28
N ASP A 346 -13.14 -2.85 -19.93
CA ASP A 346 -13.32 -3.46 -21.26
C ASP A 346 -13.28 -4.99 -21.10
N GLU A 347 -14.39 -5.68 -21.41
CA GLU A 347 -14.49 -7.12 -21.16
C GLU A 347 -13.50 -7.94 -21.98
N THR A 348 -13.12 -7.45 -23.16
CA THR A 348 -12.18 -8.15 -24.05
C THR A 348 -10.75 -8.10 -23.51
N LEU A 349 -10.40 -7.00 -22.83
CA LEU A 349 -9.12 -6.90 -22.12
C LEU A 349 -9.15 -7.67 -20.80
N ALA A 350 -10.30 -7.70 -20.12
CA ALA A 350 -10.50 -8.45 -18.87
C ALA A 350 -10.47 -9.98 -19.07
N MET A 351 -10.82 -10.45 -20.27
CA MET A 351 -10.85 -11.88 -20.63
C MET A 351 -9.81 -12.24 -21.70
N PRO A 352 -8.50 -12.14 -21.41
CA PRO A 352 -7.46 -12.43 -22.38
C PRO A 352 -7.45 -13.89 -22.86
N GLU A 353 -8.03 -14.82 -22.10
CA GLU A 353 -8.20 -16.25 -22.42
C GLU A 353 -9.26 -16.53 -23.48
N LEU A 354 -10.19 -15.59 -23.71
CA LEU A 354 -11.35 -15.81 -24.57
C LEU A 354 -11.01 -15.47 -26.03
N GLY A 355 -10.89 -16.49 -26.87
CA GLY A 355 -10.64 -16.33 -28.30
C GLY A 355 -11.85 -15.76 -29.07
N LEU A 356 -11.60 -15.05 -30.18
CA LEU A 356 -12.66 -14.41 -30.98
C LEU A 356 -13.72 -15.39 -31.51
N GLY A 357 -13.33 -16.64 -31.79
CA GLY A 357 -14.22 -17.69 -32.29
C GLY A 357 -14.86 -18.58 -31.22
N ALA A 358 -14.79 -18.21 -29.93
CA ALA A 358 -15.38 -19.02 -28.87
C ALA A 358 -16.91 -19.11 -29.01
N ALA A 359 -17.47 -20.32 -28.98
CA ALA A 359 -18.88 -20.57 -29.27
C ALA A 359 -19.85 -19.81 -28.33
N ASN A 360 -19.45 -19.57 -27.08
CA ASN A 360 -20.24 -18.87 -26.07
C ASN A 360 -19.67 -17.49 -25.72
N ARG A 361 -18.86 -16.89 -26.61
CA ARG A 361 -18.09 -15.67 -26.33
C ARG A 361 -18.92 -14.57 -25.68
N GLN A 362 -20.07 -14.21 -26.26
CA GLN A 362 -20.88 -13.12 -25.73
C GLN A 362 -21.38 -13.42 -24.32
N ARG A 363 -21.82 -14.66 -24.07
CA ARG A 363 -22.31 -15.09 -22.75
C ARG A 363 -21.20 -14.99 -21.69
N GLU A 364 -19.99 -15.40 -22.03
CA GLU A 364 -18.83 -15.34 -21.13
C GLU A 364 -18.40 -13.89 -20.85
N LEU A 365 -18.44 -13.01 -21.85
CA LEU A 365 -18.21 -11.57 -21.66
C LEU A 365 -19.28 -10.95 -20.75
N ASP A 366 -20.56 -11.31 -20.92
CA ASP A 366 -21.65 -10.85 -20.06
C ASP A 366 -21.49 -11.35 -18.62
N GLU A 367 -21.09 -12.61 -18.42
CA GLU A 367 -20.78 -13.17 -17.10
C GLU A 367 -19.61 -12.43 -16.43
N SER A 368 -18.54 -12.13 -17.18
CA SER A 368 -17.40 -11.34 -16.71
C SER A 368 -17.79 -9.92 -16.31
N TRP A 369 -18.61 -9.25 -17.14
CA TRP A 369 -19.16 -7.94 -16.81
C TRP A 369 -19.99 -7.97 -15.53
N ASN A 370 -20.89 -8.96 -15.39
CA ASN A 370 -21.72 -9.11 -14.20
C ASN A 370 -20.89 -9.34 -12.93
N SER A 371 -19.82 -10.14 -13.02
CA SER A 371 -18.87 -10.33 -11.91
C SER A 371 -18.21 -9.01 -11.49
N TYR A 372 -17.69 -8.25 -12.45
CA TYR A 372 -17.11 -6.93 -12.21
C TYR A 372 -18.13 -5.94 -11.64
N LEU A 373 -19.35 -5.91 -12.19
CA LEU A 373 -20.44 -5.07 -11.70
C LEU A 373 -20.77 -5.36 -10.23
N ASN A 374 -20.84 -6.63 -9.84
CA ASN A 374 -21.06 -7.03 -8.45
C ASN A 374 -19.89 -6.61 -7.55
N ILE A 375 -18.64 -6.75 -8.01
CA ILE A 375 -17.48 -6.25 -7.25
C ILE A 375 -17.61 -4.73 -6.99
N VAL A 376 -17.96 -3.95 -8.01
CA VAL A 376 -18.08 -2.50 -7.87
C VAL A 376 -19.24 -2.13 -6.94
N LEU A 377 -20.41 -2.75 -7.10
CA LEU A 377 -21.62 -2.41 -6.34
C LEU A 377 -21.62 -2.94 -4.90
N ASP A 378 -21.12 -4.16 -4.69
CA ASP A 378 -21.24 -4.86 -3.40
C ASP A 378 -19.97 -4.70 -2.54
N THR A 379 -18.82 -4.41 -3.15
CA THR A 379 -17.54 -4.34 -2.44
C THR A 379 -16.89 -2.96 -2.52
N VAL A 380 -16.75 -2.36 -3.70
CA VAL A 380 -16.02 -1.09 -3.86
C VAL A 380 -16.84 0.09 -3.35
N ARG A 381 -18.08 0.24 -3.83
CA ARG A 381 -18.96 1.35 -3.43
C ARG A 381 -19.25 1.35 -1.93
N PRO A 382 -19.63 0.24 -1.28
CA PRO A 382 -19.91 0.25 0.15
C PRO A 382 -18.66 0.54 0.98
N PHE A 383 -17.48 0.06 0.56
CA PHE A 383 -16.21 0.38 1.20
C PHE A 383 -15.87 1.87 1.15
N HIS A 384 -16.04 2.53 0.00
CA HIS A 384 -15.85 3.99 -0.09
C HIS A 384 -16.83 4.74 0.81
N MET A 385 -18.10 4.33 0.83
CA MET A 385 -19.13 4.98 1.63
C MET A 385 -18.91 4.82 3.13
N SER A 386 -18.43 3.66 3.59
CA SER A 386 -18.21 3.40 5.02
C SER A 386 -17.04 4.18 5.61
N MET A 387 -16.10 4.65 4.78
CA MET A 387 -14.92 5.41 5.22
C MET A 387 -14.95 6.90 4.87
N ALA A 388 -16.00 7.38 4.19
CA ALA A 388 -16.16 8.76 3.79
C ALA A 388 -15.98 9.71 4.99
N GLY A 389 -15.06 10.67 4.86
CA GLY A 389 -14.73 11.65 5.91
C GLY A 389 -14.20 11.12 7.26
N GLN A 390 -13.95 9.81 7.42
CA GLN A 390 -13.59 9.22 8.72
C GLN A 390 -12.09 8.95 8.86
N PHE A 391 -11.54 9.30 10.03
CA PHE A 391 -10.14 9.13 10.39
C PHE A 391 -9.98 8.94 11.89
N HIS A 392 -8.98 8.14 12.26
CA HIS A 392 -8.56 7.98 13.64
C HIS A 392 -8.26 9.37 14.27
N PRO A 393 -8.66 9.64 15.53
CA PRO A 393 -8.47 10.95 16.17
C PRO A 393 -7.02 11.42 16.22
N TYR A 394 -6.07 10.48 16.21
CA TYR A 394 -4.63 10.73 16.15
C TYR A 394 -4.04 10.25 14.83
N THR A 395 -4.39 10.93 13.74
CA THR A 395 -3.85 10.68 12.40
C THR A 395 -2.80 11.72 12.02
N TYR A 396 -1.68 11.24 11.49
CA TYR A 396 -0.62 12.06 10.91
C TYR A 396 -0.46 11.66 9.44
N LEU A 397 -0.62 12.60 8.52
CA LEU A 397 -0.58 12.31 7.09
C LEU A 397 0.51 13.15 6.42
N PHE A 398 1.27 12.53 5.53
CA PHE A 398 2.20 13.22 4.64
C PHE A 398 2.06 12.69 3.21
N TYR A 399 2.19 13.59 2.24
CA TYR A 399 2.10 13.30 0.81
C TYR A 399 2.96 14.30 0.02
N SER A 400 3.20 13.98 -1.25
CA SER A 400 3.88 14.89 -2.17
C SER A 400 2.84 15.73 -2.90
N ASP A 401 3.01 17.05 -2.85
CA ASP A 401 2.29 18.01 -3.68
C ASP A 401 3.35 18.85 -4.41
N SER A 402 3.70 18.42 -5.62
CA SER A 402 4.86 18.93 -6.33
C SER A 402 4.63 19.02 -7.82
N ASP A 403 4.76 20.24 -8.35
CA ASP A 403 4.72 20.51 -9.79
C ASP A 403 5.86 19.83 -10.56
N ALA A 404 6.97 19.49 -9.89
CA ALA A 404 8.09 18.78 -10.50
C ALA A 404 7.78 17.29 -10.74
N HIS A 405 6.78 16.77 -10.04
CA HIS A 405 6.38 15.37 -10.06
C HIS A 405 4.86 15.26 -10.28
N PRO A 406 4.34 15.77 -11.42
CA PRO A 406 2.91 15.79 -11.67
C PRO A 406 2.36 14.37 -11.76
N SER A 407 1.16 14.18 -11.20
CA SER A 407 0.41 12.94 -11.28
C SER A 407 -0.88 13.14 -12.09
N TYR A 408 -1.55 12.05 -12.45
CA TYR A 408 -2.83 12.11 -13.17
C TYR A 408 -3.97 12.51 -12.22
N GLY A 409 -4.03 13.80 -11.86
CA GLY A 409 -5.19 14.40 -11.18
C GLY A 409 -6.40 14.59 -12.11
N THR A 410 -6.15 14.60 -13.43
CA THR A 410 -7.17 14.62 -14.47
C THR A 410 -6.70 13.77 -15.63
N VAL A 411 -7.60 12.97 -16.22
CA VAL A 411 -7.36 12.19 -17.43
C VAL A 411 -8.15 12.81 -18.57
N THR A 412 -7.47 13.20 -19.64
CA THR A 412 -8.12 13.82 -20.81
C THR A 412 -7.90 12.99 -22.06
N TRP A 413 -8.99 12.49 -22.64
CA TRP A 413 -9.01 11.98 -24.01
C TRP A 413 -9.17 13.14 -24.97
N ARG A 414 -8.20 13.36 -25.85
CA ARG A 414 -8.29 14.36 -26.92
C ARG A 414 -8.47 13.67 -28.26
N GLY A 415 -9.62 13.88 -28.88
CA GLY A 415 -9.81 13.56 -30.29
C GLY A 415 -8.89 14.42 -31.15
N ARG A 416 -8.30 13.83 -32.18
CA ARG A 416 -7.71 14.61 -33.28
C ARG A 416 -8.82 15.00 -34.25
N GLU A 417 -8.68 16.13 -34.93
CA GLU A 417 -9.45 16.35 -36.15
C GLU A 417 -9.12 15.20 -37.10
N ALA A 418 -10.16 14.50 -37.50
CA ALA A 418 -10.00 13.25 -38.17
C ALA A 418 -11.15 13.09 -39.17
N SER A 419 -10.93 13.55 -40.41
CA SER A 419 -11.57 13.02 -41.61
C SER A 419 -11.19 11.54 -41.77
N TYR A 420 -11.74 10.67 -40.94
CA TYR A 420 -11.52 9.23 -41.01
C TYR A 420 -12.87 8.52 -40.91
N GLY A 421 -13.20 7.78 -41.97
CA GLY A 421 -14.45 7.03 -42.10
C GLY A 421 -14.55 5.89 -41.08
N SER A 422 -15.78 5.44 -40.87
CA SER A 422 -16.26 4.48 -39.86
C SER A 422 -15.44 3.20 -39.66
N ASP A 423 -14.59 2.82 -40.62
CA ASP A 423 -13.92 1.52 -40.64
C ASP A 423 -12.63 1.45 -39.79
N THR A 424 -12.11 2.58 -39.30
CA THR A 424 -10.76 2.63 -38.67
C THR A 424 -10.71 2.49 -37.14
N LEU A 425 -11.84 2.64 -36.44
CA LEU A 425 -11.93 2.40 -34.98
C LEU A 425 -11.80 0.90 -34.64
N MET A 426 -12.24 0.02 -35.54
CA MET A 426 -12.00 -1.43 -35.44
C MET A 426 -10.52 -1.76 -35.65
N SER A 427 -9.83 -1.09 -36.58
CA SER A 427 -8.42 -1.34 -36.91
C SER A 427 -7.47 -0.95 -35.77
N ALA A 428 -7.73 0.16 -35.08
CA ALA A 428 -6.95 0.59 -33.92
C ALA A 428 -7.13 -0.36 -32.72
N ARG A 429 -8.35 -0.87 -32.50
CA ARG A 429 -8.62 -1.91 -31.49
C ARG A 429 -7.92 -3.24 -31.82
N MET A 430 -7.73 -3.56 -33.11
CA MET A 430 -6.97 -4.74 -33.52
C MET A 430 -5.46 -4.56 -33.32
N MET A 431 -4.87 -3.39 -33.61
CA MET A 431 -3.43 -3.18 -33.43
C MET A 431 -2.98 -3.29 -31.95
N ASP A 432 -3.77 -2.79 -30.99
CA ASP A 432 -3.46 -2.98 -29.55
C ASP A 432 -3.75 -4.42 -29.05
N GLN A 433 -4.65 -5.16 -29.72
CA GLN A 433 -4.90 -6.58 -29.42
C GLN A 433 -3.81 -7.52 -29.93
N TYR A 434 -3.12 -7.13 -31.00
CA TYR A 434 -2.11 -7.91 -31.70
C TYR A 434 -0.83 -7.09 -31.83
N GLY A 435 -0.05 -6.99 -30.75
CA GLY A 435 1.29 -6.40 -30.81
C GLY A 435 2.05 -6.94 -32.02
N ASP A 436 2.79 -6.04 -32.69
CA ASP A 436 3.46 -6.26 -33.97
C ASP A 436 4.00 -7.69 -34.10
N ALA A 437 3.41 -8.46 -35.01
CA ALA A 437 4.08 -9.61 -35.59
C ALA A 437 5.19 -9.08 -36.50
N GLY A 438 6.36 -8.85 -35.91
CA GLY A 438 7.62 -8.51 -36.57
C GLY A 438 8.78 -9.25 -35.91
#